data_AF-A0A5C7LND2-F1
#
_entry.id   AF-A0A5C7LND2-F1
#
_cell.length_a   1.000
_cell.length_b   1.000
_cell.length_c   1.000
_cell.angle_alpha   90.00
_cell.angle_beta   90.00
_cell.angle_gamma   90.00
#
_symmetry.space_group_name_H-M   'P 1'
#
loop_
_entity.id
_entity.type
_entity.pdbx_description
1 polymer ?
#
loop_
_entity_poly.entity_id
_entity_poly.type
_entity_poly.pdbx_seq_one_letter_code
_entity_poly.pdbx_strand_id
1 'polypeptide(L)'
;MTIKAVSPMFSALSSAEVRTHLRNIDTAESSLIEAYLMAAQEDIAIQCERSIVARKFRLVLPRFPYGTAGVTRNLPFKQGCRDHNSYGSAIQIEQVPVRKIESVAYFDSENAAETYADATLFSDTEPAELRQELGTSWPQTYYRRDAVTITFWSGDIIPLSVDAAADTFLSLTGYPFVDGDEVTFSSSGNTNPDIGNIAVLPGGISARTTYFVRDWNASAKTFKVAATLNGTAINLVAPSVTGQAIDLLFAGEINPYHKLALLQMTAKAFGERCPEGGCICSEEDFRTNPLLMRLKWRSPVEFAG
;
A
#
# COMPACT_ATOMS: atom_id res chain seq x y z
N MET A 1 -12.78 10.05 -13.54
CA MET A 1 -11.53 9.57 -12.91
C MET A 1 -11.79 8.15 -12.46
N THR A 2 -10.91 7.21 -12.78
CA THR A 2 -11.07 5.81 -12.36
C THR A 2 -9.73 5.27 -11.90
N ILE A 3 -9.70 4.74 -10.69
CA ILE A 3 -8.54 4.05 -10.13
C ILE A 3 -8.84 2.55 -10.04
N LYS A 4 -7.90 1.71 -10.45
CA LYS A 4 -8.00 0.25 -10.34
C LYS A 4 -6.67 -0.36 -9.95
N ALA A 5 -6.70 -1.32 -9.03
CA ALA A 5 -5.55 -2.18 -8.79
C ALA A 5 -5.29 -3.06 -10.02
N VAL A 6 -4.03 -3.21 -10.41
CA VAL A 6 -3.61 -4.05 -11.55
C VAL A 6 -2.72 -5.22 -11.13
N SER A 7 -2.32 -5.27 -9.85
CA SER A 7 -1.58 -6.37 -9.24
C SER A 7 -2.43 -7.12 -8.21
N PRO A 8 -2.14 -8.42 -7.96
CA PRO A 8 -2.79 -9.18 -6.92
C PRO A 8 -2.51 -8.57 -5.54
N MET A 9 -3.38 -8.91 -4.60
CA MET A 9 -3.26 -8.51 -3.21
C MET A 9 -2.58 -9.62 -2.43
N PHE A 10 -1.62 -9.24 -1.58
CA PHE A 10 -1.00 -10.15 -0.61
C PHE A 10 -1.51 -9.81 0.79
N SER A 11 -1.49 -10.81 1.66
CA SER A 11 -1.87 -10.63 3.06
C SER A 11 -0.86 -9.77 3.81
N ALA A 12 -1.34 -8.80 4.58
CA ALA A 12 -0.54 -7.96 5.44
C ALA A 12 -0.09 -8.67 6.73
N LEU A 13 -0.82 -9.68 7.18
CA LEU A 13 -0.52 -10.45 8.38
C LEU A 13 -0.54 -11.95 8.09
N SER A 14 0.18 -12.74 8.88
CA SER A 14 0.15 -14.19 8.79
C SER A 14 -1.10 -14.73 9.50
N SER A 15 -1.60 -15.88 9.05
CA SER A 15 -2.68 -16.58 9.76
C SER A 15 -2.25 -16.99 11.17
N ALA A 16 -0.96 -17.28 11.40
CA ALA A 16 -0.41 -17.58 12.73
C ALA A 16 -0.53 -16.38 13.69
N GLU A 17 -0.26 -15.17 13.21
CA GLU A 17 -0.43 -13.95 14.01
C GLU A 17 -1.90 -13.72 14.39
N VAL A 18 -2.81 -13.86 13.43
CA VAL A 18 -4.26 -13.70 13.68
C VAL A 18 -4.76 -14.78 14.64
N ARG A 19 -4.32 -16.02 14.48
CA ARG A 19 -4.65 -17.13 15.39
C ARG A 19 -4.21 -16.87 16.82
N THR A 20 -3.01 -16.29 16.99
CA THR A 20 -2.51 -15.87 18.30
C THR A 20 -3.41 -14.82 18.93
N HIS A 21 -3.86 -13.84 18.14
CA HIS A 21 -4.83 -12.82 18.59
C HIS A 21 -6.18 -13.44 19.01
N LEU A 22 -6.67 -14.41 18.23
CA LEU A 22 -7.89 -15.16 18.49
C LEU A 22 -7.76 -16.20 19.62
N ARG A 23 -6.54 -16.45 20.11
CA ARG A 23 -6.22 -17.59 20.98
C ARG A 23 -6.64 -18.94 20.39
N ASN A 24 -6.66 -19.03 19.05
CA ASN A 24 -6.93 -20.27 18.33
C ASN A 24 -5.61 -21.01 18.10
N ILE A 25 -5.42 -22.14 18.79
CA ILE A 25 -4.21 -22.96 18.67
C ILE A 25 -4.29 -23.96 17.51
N ASP A 26 -5.47 -24.23 16.97
CA ASP A 26 -5.67 -25.16 15.87
C ASP A 26 -5.17 -24.55 14.55
N THR A 27 -4.67 -25.40 13.66
CA THR A 27 -4.23 -25.03 12.31
C THR A 27 -5.29 -25.34 11.25
N ALA A 28 -6.33 -26.11 11.56
CA ALA A 28 -7.35 -26.56 10.60
C ALA A 28 -8.07 -25.39 9.90
N GLU A 29 -8.22 -24.25 10.57
CA GLU A 29 -8.95 -23.08 10.06
C GLU A 29 -8.02 -21.99 9.47
N SER A 30 -6.72 -22.28 9.30
CA SER A 30 -5.74 -21.27 8.87
C SER A 30 -6.07 -20.65 7.51
N SER A 31 -6.57 -21.45 6.56
CA SER A 31 -6.97 -20.98 5.23
C SER A 31 -8.21 -20.07 5.28
N LEU A 32 -9.16 -20.38 6.15
CA LEU A 32 -10.36 -19.55 6.35
C LEU A 32 -10.00 -18.21 7.00
N ILE A 33 -9.11 -18.24 7.99
CA ILE A 33 -8.60 -17.03 8.65
C ILE A 33 -7.86 -16.13 7.64
N GLU A 34 -7.05 -16.72 6.76
CA GLU A 34 -6.37 -15.97 5.69
C GLU A 34 -7.37 -15.34 4.71
N ALA A 35 -8.45 -16.03 4.35
CA ALA A 35 -9.50 -15.49 3.51
C ALA A 35 -10.21 -14.29 4.16
N TYR A 36 -10.56 -14.37 5.45
CA TYR A 36 -11.14 -13.25 6.19
C TYR A 36 -10.19 -12.07 6.32
N LEU A 37 -8.90 -12.34 6.51
CA LEU A 37 -7.89 -11.30 6.59
C LEU A 37 -7.74 -10.54 5.27
N MET A 38 -7.71 -11.24 4.13
CA MET A 38 -7.69 -10.61 2.80
C MET A 38 -8.96 -9.78 2.57
N ALA A 39 -10.13 -10.28 2.95
CA ALA A 39 -11.38 -9.54 2.84
C ALA A 39 -11.36 -8.26 3.69
N ALA A 40 -10.92 -8.35 4.95
CA ALA A 40 -10.79 -7.20 5.84
C ALA A 40 -9.81 -6.16 5.30
N GLN A 41 -8.69 -6.59 4.72
CA GLN A 41 -7.70 -5.69 4.16
C GLN A 41 -8.21 -4.97 2.90
N GLU A 42 -9.02 -5.63 2.07
CA GLU A 42 -9.62 -4.99 0.88
C GLU A 42 -10.69 -3.97 1.31
N ASP A 43 -11.48 -4.31 2.32
CA ASP A 43 -12.48 -3.40 2.87
C ASP A 43 -11.83 -2.15 3.51
N ILE A 44 -10.73 -2.31 4.27
CA ILE A 44 -9.95 -1.16 4.75
C ILE A 44 -9.43 -0.33 3.58
N ALA A 45 -8.93 -0.98 2.52
CA ALA A 45 -8.40 -0.28 1.36
C ALA A 45 -9.45 0.57 0.64
N ILE A 46 -10.68 0.06 0.54
CA ILE A 46 -11.82 0.78 -0.04
C ILE A 46 -12.28 1.91 0.88
N GLN A 47 -12.50 1.64 2.17
CA GLN A 47 -13.09 2.61 3.10
C GLN A 47 -12.17 3.75 3.48
N CYS A 48 -10.87 3.49 3.54
CA CYS A 48 -9.86 4.46 3.97
C CYS A 48 -9.08 5.05 2.80
N GLU A 49 -9.36 4.62 1.56
CA GLU A 49 -8.57 4.96 0.36
C GLU A 49 -7.07 4.72 0.58
N ARG A 50 -6.73 3.71 1.40
CA ARG A 50 -5.36 3.47 1.87
C ARG A 50 -4.89 2.05 1.59
N SER A 51 -3.76 1.90 0.93
CA SER A 51 -3.19 0.58 0.67
C SER A 51 -2.22 0.21 1.79
N ILE A 52 -2.47 -0.89 2.49
CA ILE A 52 -1.54 -1.40 3.51
C ILE A 52 -0.38 -2.12 2.82
N VAL A 53 -0.69 -3.02 1.89
CA VAL A 53 0.30 -3.81 1.14
C VAL A 53 0.53 -3.19 -0.23
N ALA A 54 1.79 -3.06 -0.62
CA ALA A 54 2.23 -2.49 -1.87
C ALA A 54 1.55 -3.14 -3.06
N ARG A 55 0.72 -2.37 -3.76
CA ARG A 55 0.02 -2.78 -4.97
C ARG A 55 0.24 -1.76 -6.06
N LYS A 56 0.23 -2.25 -7.29
CA LYS A 56 0.27 -1.41 -8.48
C LYS A 56 -1.16 -0.98 -8.82
N PHE A 57 -1.32 0.31 -9.05
CA PHE A 57 -2.58 0.94 -9.42
C PHE A 57 -2.46 1.64 -10.77
N ARG A 58 -3.58 1.68 -11.48
CA ARG A 58 -3.77 2.46 -12.69
C ARG A 58 -4.87 3.49 -12.45
N LEU A 59 -4.50 4.77 -12.56
CA LEU A 59 -5.38 5.91 -12.51
C LEU A 59 -5.59 6.46 -13.92
N VAL A 60 -6.85 6.58 -14.33
CA VAL A 60 -7.25 7.05 -15.65
C VAL A 60 -8.03 8.36 -15.52
N LEU A 61 -7.60 9.37 -16.28
CA LEU A 61 -8.19 10.70 -16.33
C LEU A 61 -8.54 11.08 -17.77
N PRO A 62 -9.60 11.88 -17.98
CA PRO A 62 -9.99 12.34 -19.31
C PRO A 62 -9.12 13.47 -19.86
N ARG A 63 -8.31 14.12 -19.01
CA ARG A 63 -7.36 15.19 -19.36
C ARG A 63 -6.50 15.55 -18.14
N PHE A 64 -5.40 16.26 -18.37
CA PHE A 64 -4.65 16.90 -17.29
C PHE A 64 -5.44 18.04 -16.63
N PRO A 65 -5.15 18.38 -15.36
CA PRO A 65 -5.69 19.57 -14.71
C PRO A 65 -5.24 20.83 -15.46
N TYR A 66 -6.19 21.68 -15.83
CA TYR A 66 -5.89 22.99 -16.42
C TYR A 66 -5.88 24.03 -15.30
N GLY A 67 -4.69 24.41 -14.84
CA GLY A 67 -4.51 25.58 -13.99
C GLY A 67 -4.58 26.84 -14.85
N THR A 68 -5.70 27.57 -14.82
CA THR A 68 -5.68 28.96 -15.29
C THR A 68 -4.88 29.78 -14.28
N ALA A 69 -3.59 29.95 -14.55
CA ALA A 69 -2.80 30.97 -13.87
C ALA A 69 -3.51 32.32 -14.06
N GLY A 70 -4.13 32.83 -13.00
CA GLY A 70 -4.68 34.19 -12.97
C GLY A 70 -6.17 34.38 -13.29
N VAL A 71 -7.01 33.33 -13.35
CA VAL A 71 -8.47 33.56 -13.43
C VAL A 71 -9.17 33.09 -12.16
N THR A 72 -9.44 34.05 -11.26
CA THR A 72 -10.51 33.97 -10.26
C THR A 72 -11.86 33.90 -10.98
N ARG A 73 -12.14 32.79 -11.65
CA ARG A 73 -13.52 32.50 -12.03
C ARG A 73 -14.21 32.05 -10.74
N ASN A 74 -14.99 32.97 -10.17
CA ASN A 74 -16.15 32.63 -9.33
C ASN A 74 -17.09 31.74 -10.16
N LEU A 75 -16.74 30.47 -10.31
CA LEU A 75 -17.69 29.45 -10.70
C LEU A 75 -18.56 29.19 -9.47
N PRO A 76 -19.89 29.05 -9.61
CA PRO A 76 -20.76 28.72 -8.52
C PRO A 76 -20.63 27.22 -8.21
N PHE A 77 -19.44 26.78 -7.81
CA PHE A 77 -19.25 25.48 -7.20
C PHE A 77 -19.51 25.61 -5.69
N LYS A 78 -20.34 24.68 -5.22
CA LYS A 78 -20.88 24.54 -3.87
C LYS A 78 -19.84 24.88 -2.79
N GLN A 79 -20.07 26.01 -2.12
CA GLN A 79 -19.35 26.51 -0.95
C GLN A 79 -19.39 25.44 0.14
N GLY A 80 -18.37 24.58 0.18
CA GLY A 80 -18.32 23.38 1.01
C GLY A 80 -17.18 22.44 0.63
N CYS A 81 -16.90 22.31 -0.67
CA CYS A 81 -15.63 21.76 -1.13
C CYS A 81 -14.60 22.88 -1.07
N ARG A 82 -13.67 22.83 -0.11
CA ARG A 82 -12.62 23.85 0.06
C ARG A 82 -12.03 24.27 -1.28
N ASP A 83 -11.99 25.57 -1.51
CA ASP A 83 -11.21 26.17 -2.58
C ASP A 83 -9.73 25.86 -2.34
N HIS A 84 -9.22 24.74 -2.88
CA HIS A 84 -7.78 24.46 -2.97
C HIS A 84 -7.09 25.30 -4.07
N ASN A 85 -7.71 26.41 -4.48
CA ASN A 85 -7.25 27.21 -5.61
C ASN A 85 -6.18 28.24 -5.22
N SER A 86 -5.07 27.72 -4.73
CA SER A 86 -3.76 28.38 -4.82
C SER A 86 -2.76 27.57 -5.66
N TYR A 87 -3.06 26.29 -5.96
CA TYR A 87 -2.21 25.38 -6.75
C TYR A 87 -3.03 24.51 -7.73
N GLY A 88 -3.92 25.12 -8.54
CA GLY A 88 -4.87 24.46 -9.44
C GLY A 88 -4.33 23.61 -10.59
N SER A 89 -3.11 23.07 -10.47
CA SER A 89 -2.46 22.17 -11.44
C SER A 89 -2.07 20.81 -10.85
N ALA A 90 -2.32 20.50 -9.58
CA ALA A 90 -1.96 19.20 -9.02
C ALA A 90 -2.98 18.09 -9.40
N ILE A 91 -2.49 16.88 -9.68
CA ILE A 91 -3.31 15.67 -9.76
C ILE A 91 -3.29 15.03 -8.38
N GLN A 92 -4.45 14.91 -7.75
CA GLN A 92 -4.58 14.23 -6.46
C GLN A 92 -4.69 12.71 -6.66
N ILE A 93 -3.86 11.97 -5.94
CA ILE A 93 -3.90 10.51 -5.88
C ILE A 93 -4.48 10.13 -4.53
N GLU A 94 -5.75 9.71 -4.56
CA GLU A 94 -6.52 9.37 -3.35
C GLU A 94 -5.97 8.11 -2.65
N GLN A 95 -5.32 7.20 -3.40
CA GLN A 95 -4.77 5.96 -2.84
C GLN A 95 -3.42 6.16 -2.14
N VAL A 96 -3.44 6.45 -0.85
CA VAL A 96 -2.24 6.67 -0.02
C VAL A 96 -1.75 5.38 0.66
N PRO A 97 -0.51 5.29 1.16
CA PRO A 97 0.62 6.15 0.80
C PRO A 97 1.16 5.78 -0.59
N VAL A 98 1.41 6.79 -1.43
CA VAL A 98 2.05 6.57 -2.74
C VAL A 98 3.55 6.43 -2.53
N ARG A 99 4.12 5.29 -2.92
CA ARG A 99 5.56 5.03 -2.81
C ARG A 99 6.33 5.51 -4.05
N LYS A 100 5.78 5.27 -5.23
CA LYS A 100 6.50 5.50 -6.49
C LYS A 100 5.54 5.66 -7.67
N ILE A 101 5.80 6.64 -8.53
CA ILE A 101 5.19 6.70 -9.86
C ILE A 101 6.04 5.89 -10.82
N GLU A 102 5.41 4.99 -11.56
CA GLU A 102 6.08 4.17 -12.57
C GLU A 102 6.04 4.83 -13.95
N SER A 103 4.89 5.40 -14.32
CA SER A 103 4.74 6.09 -15.61
C SER A 103 3.55 7.04 -15.59
N VAL A 104 3.68 8.16 -16.30
CA VAL A 104 2.57 9.03 -16.69
C VAL A 104 2.48 8.98 -18.21
N ALA A 105 1.52 8.22 -18.74
CA ALA A 105 1.27 8.13 -20.17
C ALA A 105 0.07 9.02 -20.54
N TYR A 106 0.11 9.65 -21.71
CA TYR A 106 -1.01 10.45 -22.21
C TYR A 106 -1.15 10.36 -23.73
N PHE A 107 -2.29 10.82 -24.24
CA PHE A 107 -2.51 11.03 -25.67
C PHE A 107 -2.44 12.53 -25.96
N ASP A 108 -1.56 12.93 -26.87
CA ASP A 108 -1.34 14.32 -27.30
C ASP A 108 -2.52 14.87 -28.13
N SER A 109 -2.42 16.10 -28.66
CA SER A 109 -3.47 16.70 -29.50
C SER A 109 -3.76 15.93 -30.80
N GLU A 110 -2.80 15.14 -31.26
CA GLU A 110 -2.83 14.32 -32.46
C GLU A 110 -3.29 12.86 -32.18
N ASN A 111 -3.64 12.55 -30.92
CA ASN A 111 -4.00 11.21 -30.44
C ASN A 111 -2.86 10.18 -30.56
N ALA A 112 -1.60 10.63 -30.54
CA ALA A 112 -0.43 9.77 -30.38
C ALA A 112 -0.12 9.55 -28.89
N ALA A 113 0.33 8.35 -28.54
CA ALA A 113 0.66 8.00 -27.16
C ALA A 113 2.06 8.51 -26.80
N GLU A 114 2.14 9.33 -25.76
CA GLU A 114 3.38 9.91 -25.24
C GLU A 114 3.55 9.60 -23.74
N THR A 115 4.77 9.77 -23.24
CA THR A 115 5.10 9.62 -21.81
C THR A 115 5.61 10.95 -21.27
N TYR A 116 5.01 11.41 -20.18
CA TYR A 116 5.42 12.61 -19.47
C TYR A 116 6.39 12.24 -18.35
N ALA A 117 7.63 12.73 -18.42
CA ALA A 117 8.69 12.42 -17.46
C ALA A 117 8.82 13.47 -16.35
N ASP A 118 8.37 14.71 -16.58
CA ASP A 118 8.67 15.88 -15.74
C ASP A 118 7.61 16.09 -14.65
N ALA A 119 7.17 14.99 -14.03
CA ALA A 119 6.21 15.01 -12.93
C ALA A 119 6.90 14.74 -11.59
N THR A 120 6.68 15.63 -10.63
CA THR A 120 7.18 15.52 -9.26
C THR A 120 6.08 15.01 -8.34
N LEU A 121 6.35 13.91 -7.65
CA LEU A 121 5.47 13.35 -6.63
C LEU A 121 5.74 14.02 -5.28
N PHE A 122 4.69 14.56 -4.68
CA PHE A 122 4.66 15.00 -3.29
C PHE A 122 3.93 13.92 -2.49
N SER A 123 4.68 12.94 -1.98
CA SER A 123 4.14 11.79 -1.23
C SER A 123 3.76 12.11 0.21
N ASP A 124 4.30 13.19 0.77
CA ASP A 124 4.11 13.59 2.17
C ASP A 124 2.79 14.35 2.39
N THR A 125 2.12 14.74 1.31
CA THR A 125 0.75 15.27 1.37
C THR A 125 -0.23 14.12 1.46
N GLU A 126 -1.26 14.28 2.28
CA GLU A 126 -2.43 13.40 2.28
C GLU A 126 -3.61 14.22 1.77
N PRO A 127 -4.16 13.97 0.56
CA PRO A 127 -3.75 12.96 -0.44
C PRO A 127 -2.42 13.29 -1.12
N ALA A 128 -1.78 12.28 -1.71
CA ALA A 128 -0.52 12.49 -2.45
C ALA A 128 -0.79 13.34 -3.69
N GLU A 129 0.10 14.29 -3.97
CA GLU A 129 -0.05 15.21 -5.10
C GLU A 129 1.01 14.95 -6.16
N LEU A 130 0.58 14.76 -7.40
CA LEU A 130 1.47 14.77 -8.56
C LEU A 130 1.40 16.15 -9.21
N ARG A 131 2.54 16.84 -9.27
CA ARG A 131 2.65 18.18 -9.87
C ARG A 131 3.66 18.15 -11.02
N GLN A 132 3.48 19.08 -11.94
CA GLN A 132 4.49 19.40 -12.95
C GLN A 132 5.73 20.04 -12.29
N GLU A 133 6.89 19.93 -12.95
CA GLU A 133 8.09 20.65 -12.52
C GLU A 133 7.84 22.17 -12.46
N LEU A 134 8.51 22.87 -11.54
CA LEU A 134 8.35 24.30 -11.34
C LEU A 134 8.59 25.07 -12.64
N GLY A 135 7.62 25.87 -13.06
CA GLY A 135 7.71 26.69 -14.28
C GLY A 135 7.24 26.01 -15.56
N THR A 136 6.85 24.73 -15.51
CA THR A 136 6.23 24.02 -16.64
C THR A 136 4.71 24.00 -16.53
N SER A 137 4.03 23.58 -17.60
CA SER A 137 2.58 23.32 -17.64
C SER A 137 2.31 21.93 -18.17
N TRP A 138 1.25 21.28 -17.69
CA TRP A 138 0.81 20.01 -18.27
C TRP A 138 0.63 20.06 -19.80
N PRO A 139 0.98 18.98 -20.52
CA PRO A 139 0.74 18.88 -21.95
C PRO A 139 -0.74 19.01 -22.32
N GLN A 140 -1.00 19.46 -23.54
CA GLN A 140 -2.33 19.35 -24.13
C GLN A 140 -2.65 17.87 -24.38
N THR A 141 -3.92 17.51 -24.23
CA THR A 141 -4.38 16.12 -24.32
C THR A 141 -5.51 15.97 -25.33
N TYR A 142 -5.54 14.84 -26.04
CA TYR A 142 -6.69 14.49 -26.89
C TYR A 142 -7.97 14.37 -26.06
N TYR A 143 -9.10 14.80 -26.63
CA TYR A 143 -10.39 14.68 -25.96
C TYR A 143 -10.90 13.22 -25.95
N ARG A 144 -10.52 12.46 -24.92
CA ARG A 144 -10.95 11.07 -24.69
C ARG A 144 -11.10 10.79 -23.18
N ARG A 145 -11.83 9.74 -22.81
CA ARG A 145 -12.08 9.43 -21.38
C ARG A 145 -10.85 8.90 -20.64
N ASP A 146 -9.88 8.41 -21.39
CA ASP A 146 -8.65 7.78 -20.95
C ASP A 146 -7.41 8.49 -21.51
N ALA A 147 -7.49 9.81 -21.61
CA ALA A 147 -6.45 10.64 -22.22
C ALA A 147 -5.15 10.62 -21.43
N VAL A 148 -5.23 10.42 -20.11
CA VAL A 148 -4.08 10.33 -19.22
C VAL A 148 -4.20 9.05 -18.41
N THR A 149 -3.13 8.26 -18.37
CA THR A 149 -3.01 7.04 -17.59
C THR A 149 -1.76 7.13 -16.72
N ILE A 150 -1.97 7.14 -15.40
CA ILE A 150 -0.91 7.13 -14.39
C ILE A 150 -0.82 5.74 -13.80
N THR A 151 0.37 5.16 -13.83
CA THR A 151 0.67 3.88 -13.18
C THR A 151 1.59 4.13 -12.00
N PHE A 152 1.20 3.66 -10.82
CA PHE A 152 1.92 3.94 -9.58
C PHE A 152 1.81 2.80 -8.57
N TRP A 153 2.68 2.84 -7.56
CA TRP A 153 2.71 1.91 -6.45
C TRP A 153 2.26 2.61 -5.17
N SER A 154 1.35 1.99 -4.45
CA SER A 154 0.83 2.47 -3.16
C SER A 154 0.82 1.35 -2.14
N GLY A 155 1.21 1.63 -0.89
CA GLY A 155 1.34 0.63 0.18
C GLY A 155 2.26 1.04 1.32
N ASP A 156 1.90 0.74 2.57
CA ASP A 156 2.79 0.90 3.73
C ASP A 156 3.91 -0.16 3.75
N ILE A 157 3.65 -1.40 3.31
CA ILE A 157 4.59 -2.52 3.36
C ILE A 157 4.72 -3.26 2.03
N ILE A 158 5.90 -3.83 1.76
CA ILE A 158 6.18 -4.64 0.56
C ILE A 158 6.50 -6.07 1.01
N PRO A 159 5.74 -7.09 0.59
CA PRO A 159 5.97 -8.47 0.98
C PRO A 159 7.20 -9.02 0.26
N LEU A 160 8.03 -9.72 1.02
CA LEU A 160 9.30 -10.27 0.59
C LEU A 160 9.38 -11.76 0.90
N SER A 161 10.18 -12.47 0.12
CA SER A 161 10.78 -13.74 0.54
C SER A 161 12.30 -13.60 0.58
N VAL A 162 12.96 -14.47 1.34
CA VAL A 162 14.40 -14.43 1.55
C VAL A 162 15.02 -15.76 1.16
N ASP A 163 16.12 -15.69 0.44
CA ASP A 163 17.03 -16.79 0.21
C ASP A 163 18.35 -16.47 0.94
N ALA A 164 18.51 -17.07 2.12
CA ALA A 164 19.70 -16.88 2.95
C ALA A 164 20.94 -17.58 2.39
N ALA A 165 20.79 -18.54 1.47
CA ALA A 165 21.95 -19.18 0.83
C ALA A 165 22.53 -18.29 -0.28
N ALA A 166 21.68 -17.50 -0.94
CA ALA A 166 22.08 -16.54 -1.96
C ALA A 166 22.30 -15.11 -1.45
N ASP A 167 21.99 -14.85 -0.17
CA ASP A 167 21.93 -13.51 0.45
C ASP A 167 21.01 -12.54 -0.31
N THR A 168 19.85 -13.02 -0.77
CA THR A 168 18.93 -12.21 -1.57
C THR A 168 17.52 -12.17 -1.00
N PHE A 169 16.87 -11.03 -1.21
CA PHE A 169 15.43 -10.85 -1.01
C PHE A 169 14.73 -10.82 -2.36
N LEU A 170 13.55 -11.42 -2.45
CA LEU A 170 12.66 -11.38 -3.61
C LEU A 170 11.42 -10.54 -3.29
N SER A 171 11.14 -9.54 -4.12
CA SER A 171 9.92 -8.71 -4.04
C SER A 171 8.72 -9.46 -4.59
N LEU A 172 7.82 -9.93 -3.72
CA LEU A 172 6.68 -10.77 -4.12
C LEU A 172 5.64 -10.01 -4.94
N THR A 173 5.50 -8.70 -4.70
CA THR A 173 4.62 -7.84 -5.50
C THR A 173 5.25 -7.41 -6.82
N GLY A 174 6.56 -7.56 -6.97
CA GLY A 174 7.33 -7.05 -8.11
C GLY A 174 7.64 -5.55 -8.03
N TYR A 175 7.55 -4.95 -6.83
CA TYR A 175 7.92 -3.55 -6.60
C TYR A 175 9.36 -3.28 -7.11
N PRO A 176 9.58 -2.25 -7.94
CA PRO A 176 10.87 -1.98 -8.56
C PRO A 176 11.76 -1.12 -7.65
N PHE A 177 12.53 -1.79 -6.79
CA PHE A 177 13.57 -1.15 -5.98
C PHE A 177 14.68 -0.54 -6.85
N VAL A 178 15.44 0.38 -6.27
CA VAL A 178 16.66 0.97 -6.85
C VAL A 178 17.79 0.88 -5.83
N ASP A 179 19.01 0.69 -6.31
CA ASP A 179 20.19 0.71 -5.44
C ASP A 179 20.31 2.05 -4.71
N GLY A 180 20.47 1.99 -3.40
CA GLY A 180 20.45 3.14 -2.50
C GLY A 180 19.09 3.45 -1.88
N ASP A 181 18.00 2.75 -2.27
CA ASP A 181 16.70 2.89 -1.59
C ASP A 181 16.83 2.49 -0.11
N GLU A 182 16.25 3.29 0.78
CA GLU A 182 16.15 2.97 2.21
C GLU A 182 15.04 1.96 2.48
N VAL A 183 15.36 0.92 3.24
CA VAL A 183 14.41 -0.13 3.64
C VAL A 183 14.56 -0.45 5.12
N THR A 184 13.43 -0.61 5.80
CA THR A 184 13.35 -1.20 7.14
C THR A 184 12.67 -2.56 7.02
N PHE A 185 12.93 -3.48 7.94
CA PHE A 185 12.33 -4.81 7.91
C PHE A 185 11.38 -5.04 9.07
N SER A 186 10.27 -5.73 8.78
CA SER A 186 9.35 -6.27 9.78
C SER A 186 8.92 -7.68 9.38
N SER A 187 8.49 -8.46 10.37
CA SER A 187 7.90 -9.78 10.14
C SER A 187 6.53 -9.85 10.81
N SER A 188 5.66 -10.66 10.23
CA SER A 188 4.38 -11.05 10.81
C SER A 188 4.40 -12.55 11.08
N GLY A 189 3.90 -12.95 12.24
CA GLY A 189 3.91 -14.33 12.71
C GLY A 189 3.46 -14.43 14.15
N ASN A 190 3.50 -15.66 14.66
CA ASN A 190 3.17 -15.91 16.06
C ASN A 190 4.20 -15.24 16.99
N THR A 191 3.72 -14.67 18.09
CA THR A 191 4.54 -14.09 19.17
C THR A 191 4.47 -14.91 20.46
N ASN A 192 3.57 -15.88 20.54
CA ASN A 192 3.36 -16.75 21.67
C ASN A 192 4.29 -17.99 21.59
N PRO A 193 5.30 -18.11 22.47
CA PRO A 193 6.22 -19.24 22.45
C PRO A 193 5.53 -20.59 22.68
N ASP A 194 4.37 -20.61 23.35
CA ASP A 194 3.64 -21.84 23.68
C ASP A 194 2.95 -22.47 22.47
N ILE A 195 2.73 -21.70 21.40
CA ILE A 195 2.09 -22.15 20.15
C ILE A 195 3.16 -22.59 19.12
N GLY A 196 4.43 -22.28 19.37
CA GLY A 196 5.55 -22.56 18.45
C GLY A 196 5.52 -21.72 17.16
N ASN A 197 6.59 -21.74 16.37
CA ASN A 197 6.74 -20.97 15.13
C ASN A 197 6.75 -19.44 15.33
N ILE A 198 7.65 -18.94 16.19
CA ILE A 198 7.76 -17.50 16.46
C ILE A 198 8.34 -16.79 15.23
N ALA A 199 7.69 -15.71 14.79
CA ALA A 199 8.20 -14.88 13.70
C ALA A 199 9.53 -14.23 14.09
N VAL A 200 10.56 -14.50 13.30
CA VAL A 200 11.91 -13.93 13.50
C VAL A 200 12.46 -13.46 12.16
N LEU A 201 13.15 -12.31 12.18
CA LEU A 201 13.86 -11.81 11.01
C LEU A 201 15.11 -12.66 10.73
N PRO A 202 15.53 -12.80 9.46
CA PRO A 202 16.84 -13.37 9.12
C PRO A 202 17.97 -12.78 9.96
N GLY A 203 18.91 -13.61 10.38
CA GLY A 203 20.15 -13.15 11.00
C GLY A 203 20.92 -12.24 10.04
N GLY A 204 21.61 -11.25 10.61
CA GLY A 204 22.28 -10.18 9.84
C GLY A 204 21.44 -8.91 9.70
N ILE A 205 20.11 -8.99 9.89
CA ILE A 205 19.23 -7.83 9.92
C ILE A 205 18.45 -7.73 11.24
N SER A 206 17.97 -6.53 11.55
CA SER A 206 17.22 -6.23 12.76
C SER A 206 16.02 -5.33 12.46
N ALA A 207 14.94 -5.52 13.22
CA ALA A 207 13.72 -4.74 13.05
C ALA A 207 14.02 -3.26 13.32
N ARG A 208 13.29 -2.36 12.64
CA ARG A 208 13.41 -0.89 12.80
C ARG A 208 14.82 -0.32 12.59
N THR A 209 15.69 -1.07 11.94
CA THR A 209 16.99 -0.59 11.48
C THR A 209 16.88 -0.27 10.00
N THR A 210 17.41 0.90 9.59
CA THR A 210 17.46 1.30 8.19
C THR A 210 18.63 0.61 7.49
N TYR A 211 18.33 -0.01 6.35
CA TYR A 211 19.29 -0.62 5.43
C TYR A 211 19.14 0.01 4.05
N PHE A 212 20.12 -0.18 3.20
CA PHE A 212 20.14 0.33 1.83
C PHE A 212 20.09 -0.83 0.84
N VAL A 213 19.20 -0.74 -0.15
CA VAL A 213 19.12 -1.68 -1.26
C VAL A 213 20.41 -1.64 -2.07
N ARG A 214 20.86 -2.81 -2.52
CA ARG A 214 22.02 -2.98 -3.40
C ARG A 214 21.82 -4.18 -4.33
N ASP A 215 22.49 -4.15 -5.48
CA ASP A 215 22.50 -5.22 -6.47
C ASP A 215 21.09 -5.59 -6.94
N TRP A 216 20.23 -4.59 -7.15
CA TRP A 216 18.88 -4.81 -7.66
C TRP A 216 18.91 -5.48 -9.04
N ASN A 217 18.33 -6.66 -9.12
CA ASN A 217 18.09 -7.38 -10.37
C ASN A 217 16.64 -7.21 -10.79
N ALA A 218 16.42 -6.29 -11.74
CA ALA A 218 15.08 -5.99 -12.25
C ALA A 218 14.38 -7.17 -12.94
N SER A 219 15.10 -8.17 -13.45
CA SER A 219 14.49 -9.34 -14.11
C SER A 219 14.06 -10.37 -13.09
N ALA A 220 14.92 -10.69 -12.12
CA ALA A 220 14.65 -11.64 -11.05
C ALA A 220 13.79 -11.05 -9.92
N LYS A 221 13.65 -9.72 -9.86
CA LYS A 221 13.01 -8.97 -8.78
C LYS A 221 13.69 -9.19 -7.42
N THR A 222 14.99 -9.42 -7.45
CA THR A 222 15.81 -9.71 -6.26
C THR A 222 16.76 -8.57 -5.93
N PHE A 223 17.07 -8.38 -4.66
CA PHE A 223 18.11 -7.45 -4.19
C PHE A 223 18.87 -8.00 -2.99
N LYS A 224 20.01 -7.38 -2.71
CA LYS A 224 20.77 -7.49 -1.46
C LYS A 224 20.61 -6.21 -0.65
N VAL A 225 21.07 -6.23 0.60
CA VAL A 225 21.07 -5.04 1.46
C VAL A 225 22.42 -4.77 2.10
N ALA A 226 22.67 -3.51 2.41
CA ALA A 226 23.85 -3.01 3.10
C ALA A 226 23.46 -2.18 4.32
N ALA A 227 24.34 -2.12 5.34
CA ALA A 227 24.11 -1.31 6.54
C ALA A 227 24.33 0.20 6.31
N THR A 228 25.07 0.57 5.27
CA THR A 228 25.34 1.96 4.89
C THR A 228 25.13 2.15 3.40
N LEU A 229 24.86 3.39 2.98
CA LEU A 229 24.72 3.74 1.57
C LEU A 229 25.99 3.35 0.83
N ASN A 230 25.85 2.51 -0.20
CA ASN A 230 26.95 1.92 -0.96
C ASN A 230 27.93 1.02 -0.15
N GLY A 231 27.55 0.56 1.04
CA GLY A 231 28.32 -0.37 1.87
C GLY A 231 28.21 -1.83 1.42
N THR A 232 29.09 -2.70 1.93
CA THR A 232 29.12 -4.13 1.56
C THR A 232 27.79 -4.83 1.84
N ALA A 233 27.43 -5.78 0.98
CA ALA A 233 26.23 -6.60 1.18
C ALA A 233 26.34 -7.38 2.50
N ILE A 234 25.22 -7.47 3.21
CA ILE A 234 25.08 -8.22 4.46
C ILE A 234 24.86 -9.69 4.13
N ASN A 235 25.59 -10.56 4.84
CA ASN A 235 25.35 -12.01 4.79
C ASN A 235 24.13 -12.34 5.67
N LEU A 236 23.15 -13.01 5.08
CA LEU A 236 21.93 -13.41 5.75
C LEU A 236 22.13 -14.79 6.37
N VAL A 237 21.50 -15.00 7.53
CA VAL A 237 21.50 -16.30 8.21
C VAL A 237 20.06 -16.73 8.42
N ALA A 238 19.71 -17.95 8.01
CA ALA A 238 18.40 -18.50 8.29
C ALA A 238 18.14 -18.54 9.81
N PRO A 239 16.88 -18.41 10.26
CA PRO A 239 16.55 -18.59 11.67
C PRO A 239 17.06 -19.96 12.15
N SER A 240 17.90 -19.95 13.19
CA SER A 240 18.64 -21.14 13.62
C SER A 240 17.97 -21.91 14.76
N VAL A 241 16.87 -21.38 15.31
CA VAL A 241 16.15 -22.00 16.44
C VAL A 241 15.00 -22.84 15.93
N THR A 242 14.93 -24.11 16.37
CA THR A 242 13.81 -25.01 16.10
C THR A 242 12.50 -24.38 16.59
N GLY A 243 11.51 -24.26 15.71
CA GLY A 243 10.25 -23.58 16.02
C GLY A 243 10.28 -22.07 15.83
N GLN A 244 11.27 -21.53 15.10
CA GLN A 244 11.19 -20.22 14.46
C GLN A 244 11.07 -20.41 12.95
N ALA A 245 10.17 -19.68 12.31
CA ALA A 245 10.15 -19.55 10.87
C ALA A 245 9.87 -18.11 10.47
N ILE A 246 10.20 -17.84 9.22
CA ILE A 246 9.78 -16.61 8.55
C ILE A 246 8.41 -16.91 7.98
N ASP A 247 7.36 -16.58 8.73
CA ASP A 247 5.98 -16.74 8.26
C ASP A 247 5.68 -15.73 7.13
N LEU A 248 5.80 -14.44 7.42
CA LEU A 248 5.79 -13.37 6.42
C LEU A 248 6.85 -12.32 6.73
N LEU A 249 7.60 -11.92 5.71
CA LEU A 249 8.62 -10.88 5.77
C LEU A 249 8.18 -9.67 4.94
N PHE A 250 8.44 -8.46 5.44
CA PHE A 250 8.11 -7.23 4.73
C PHE A 250 9.28 -6.24 4.75
N ALA A 251 9.39 -5.46 3.67
CA ALA A 251 10.06 -4.16 3.70
C ALA A 251 9.04 -3.08 4.10
N GLY A 252 9.38 -2.27 5.10
CA GLY A 252 8.49 -1.32 5.79
C GLY A 252 7.92 -1.87 7.09
N GLU A 253 7.16 -1.03 7.81
CA GLU A 253 6.43 -1.39 9.02
C GLU A 253 4.96 -1.01 8.82
N ILE A 254 4.05 -1.92 9.18
CA ILE A 254 2.61 -1.62 9.20
C ILE A 254 2.35 -0.65 10.34
N ASN A 255 1.61 0.42 10.08
CA ASN A 255 1.13 1.31 11.14
C ASN A 255 0.39 0.48 12.23
N PRO A 256 0.74 0.63 13.52
CA PRO A 256 0.14 -0.17 14.59
C PRO A 256 -1.40 -0.06 14.63
N TYR A 257 -1.98 1.05 14.19
CA TYR A 257 -3.43 1.22 14.08
C TYR A 257 -4.04 0.38 12.94
N HIS A 258 -3.39 0.31 11.77
CA HIS A 258 -3.83 -0.58 10.67
C HIS A 258 -3.76 -2.04 11.09
N LYS A 259 -2.67 -2.41 11.77
CA LYS A 259 -2.48 -3.76 12.30
C LYS A 259 -3.59 -4.14 13.28
N LEU A 260 -3.90 -3.27 14.25
CA LEU A 260 -4.98 -3.51 15.21
C LEU A 260 -6.36 -3.58 14.54
N ALA A 261 -6.63 -2.71 13.56
CA ALA A 261 -7.88 -2.72 12.80
C ALA A 261 -8.06 -4.04 12.02
N LEU A 262 -7.01 -4.50 11.33
CA LEU A 262 -7.01 -5.79 10.62
C LEU A 262 -7.30 -6.95 11.57
N LEU A 263 -6.64 -6.99 12.74
CA LEU A 263 -6.85 -8.03 13.73
C LEU A 263 -8.30 -8.03 14.24
N GLN A 264 -8.86 -6.87 14.57
CA GLN A 264 -10.24 -6.76 15.06
C GLN A 264 -11.28 -7.10 14.00
N MET A 265 -11.12 -6.63 12.77
CA MET A 265 -12.04 -6.95 11.67
C MET A 265 -12.02 -8.43 11.33
N THR A 266 -10.82 -9.02 11.27
CA THR A 266 -10.69 -10.46 11.02
C THR A 266 -11.29 -11.26 12.16
N ALA A 267 -11.07 -10.85 13.41
CA ALA A 267 -11.64 -11.51 14.58
C ALA A 267 -13.16 -11.41 14.62
N LYS A 268 -13.72 -10.27 14.22
CA LYS A 268 -15.16 -10.08 14.08
C LYS A 268 -15.74 -10.99 13.01
N ALA A 269 -15.18 -10.97 11.79
CA ALA A 269 -15.62 -11.83 10.69
C ALA A 269 -15.54 -13.33 11.06
N PHE A 270 -14.49 -13.71 11.79
CA PHE A 270 -14.33 -15.07 12.28
C PHE A 270 -15.34 -15.42 13.39
N GLY A 271 -15.63 -14.51 14.32
CA GLY A 271 -16.59 -14.71 15.41
C GLY A 271 -18.05 -14.69 14.96
N GLU A 272 -18.36 -13.92 13.92
CA GLU A 272 -19.68 -13.84 13.27
C GLU A 272 -19.89 -14.91 12.20
N ARG A 273 -18.99 -15.91 12.11
CA ARG A 273 -19.24 -17.10 11.31
C ARG A 273 -20.61 -17.65 11.71
N CYS A 274 -21.56 -17.57 10.80
CA CYS A 274 -22.93 -17.93 11.13
C CYS A 274 -22.93 -19.38 11.59
N PRO A 275 -23.46 -19.70 12.79
CA PRO A 275 -23.97 -21.05 12.98
C PRO A 275 -25.01 -21.26 11.85
N GLU A 276 -24.94 -22.38 11.17
CA GLU A 276 -25.79 -22.78 10.03
C GLU A 276 -27.21 -22.16 10.15
N GLY A 277 -27.53 -21.11 9.39
CA GLY A 277 -28.88 -20.52 9.45
C GLY A 277 -29.05 -19.01 9.29
N GLY A 278 -28.00 -18.21 9.16
CA GLY A 278 -28.13 -16.86 8.58
C GLY A 278 -27.39 -15.75 9.35
N CYS A 279 -26.60 -14.98 8.60
CA CYS A 279 -26.21 -13.65 9.02
C CYS A 279 -26.51 -12.68 7.89
N ILE A 280 -27.06 -11.55 8.27
CA ILE A 280 -27.22 -10.38 7.43
C ILE A 280 -26.03 -9.48 7.81
N CYS A 281 -25.07 -9.28 6.91
CA CYS A 281 -24.04 -8.26 7.12
C CYS A 281 -24.74 -6.90 7.09
N SER A 282 -24.91 -6.24 8.23
CA SER A 282 -25.52 -4.91 8.27
C SER A 282 -24.45 -3.84 8.09
N GLU A 283 -24.74 -2.84 7.27
CA GLU A 283 -23.86 -1.69 6.97
C GLU A 283 -23.55 -0.84 8.23
N GLU A 284 -24.34 -0.99 9.29
CA GLU A 284 -24.30 -0.20 10.52
C GLU A 284 -23.06 -0.47 11.39
N ASP A 285 -22.55 -1.69 11.33
CA ASP A 285 -21.38 -2.13 12.06
C ASP A 285 -20.06 -1.46 11.62
N PHE A 286 -20.00 -0.99 10.37
CA PHE A 286 -18.85 -0.29 9.82
C PHE A 286 -18.83 1.19 10.20
N ARG A 287 -20.01 1.78 10.39
CA ARG A 287 -20.14 3.21 10.76
C ARG A 287 -19.74 3.46 12.21
N THR A 288 -19.78 2.46 13.08
CA THR A 288 -19.57 2.65 14.52
C THR A 288 -18.18 2.24 15.01
N ASN A 289 -17.34 1.61 14.19
CA ASN A 289 -16.00 1.20 14.62
C ASN A 289 -15.06 2.43 14.77
N PRO A 290 -14.65 2.78 16.00
CA PRO A 290 -13.87 3.99 16.26
C PRO A 290 -12.43 3.91 15.71
N LEU A 291 -11.90 2.71 15.47
CA LEU A 291 -10.58 2.55 14.85
C LEU A 291 -10.64 2.84 13.35
N LEU A 292 -11.67 2.34 12.65
CA LEU A 292 -11.87 2.65 11.22
C LEU A 292 -12.14 4.13 10.97
N MET A 293 -12.86 4.81 11.87
CA MET A 293 -13.03 6.27 11.79
C MET A 293 -11.71 7.04 11.89
N ARG A 294 -10.72 6.54 12.65
CA ARG A 294 -9.39 7.17 12.75
C ARG A 294 -8.52 6.96 11.52
N LEU A 295 -8.85 5.96 10.70
CA LEU A 295 -8.15 5.66 9.45
C LEU A 295 -8.70 6.44 8.26
N LYS A 296 -9.95 6.92 8.36
CA LYS A 296 -10.55 7.80 7.36
C LYS A 296 -9.93 9.19 7.45
N TRP A 297 -9.19 9.58 6.42
CA TRP A 297 -8.68 10.94 6.30
C TRP A 297 -9.80 11.95 5.93
N ARG A 298 -10.89 11.51 5.30
CA ARG A 298 -12.11 12.31 5.12
C ARG A 298 -13.04 12.16 6.33
N SER A 299 -13.55 13.26 6.85
CA SER A 299 -14.62 13.21 7.86
C SER A 299 -15.87 12.53 7.25
N PRO A 300 -16.65 11.75 8.02
CA PRO A 300 -17.84 11.07 7.52
C PRO A 300 -18.99 12.00 7.05
N VAL A 301 -18.78 13.32 7.01
CA VAL A 301 -19.78 14.30 6.59
C VAL A 301 -19.68 14.54 5.07
N GLU A 302 -20.11 13.60 4.23
CA GLU A 302 -20.40 13.94 2.81
C GLU A 302 -21.31 12.95 2.03
N PHE A 303 -21.77 11.85 2.63
CA PHE A 303 -22.74 10.93 1.98
C PHE A 303 -24.21 11.10 2.44
N ALA A 304 -24.55 12.26 3.01
CA ALA A 304 -25.95 12.64 3.22
C ALA A 304 -26.36 13.62 2.12
N GLY A 305 -26.89 13.08 1.02
CA GLY A 305 -27.41 13.81 -0.12
C GLY A 305 -27.97 12.87 -1.17
#